data_AF-A0A8J3Y525-F1
#
_entry.id   AF-A0A8J3Y525-F1
#
_cell.length_a   1.000
_cell.length_b   1.000
_cell.length_c   1.000
_cell.angle_alpha   90.00
_cell.angle_beta   90.00
_cell.angle_gamma   90.00
#
_symmetry.space_group_name_H-M   'P 1'
#
loop_
_entity.id
_entity.type
_entity.pdbx_description
1 polymer ?
#
loop_
_entity_poly.entity_id
_entity_poly.type
_entity_poly.pdbx_seq_one_letter_code
_entity_poly.pdbx_strand_id
1 'polypeptide(L)'
;MIRTYAGRRALRLGFVTAAIATAALTLPSAAQATQAAAPPPGADPACAPAHWYGTAGANTYHGNFRPERIDGLGGADRLWGAGGNDTICGGNGNDVTRGENGHDREYGGNGNDTQYGGNGNDAQYGGNGDDTQNGGPGADRQYGQAGYDTQRGNAGNDRQYGGNGDDRQYGDAGNDRQYGGNGYDRQWGGAGADDQYGDAGNDTQRGGNGHDRQWGGAGNDTQWGDNGNDTQRGGNGSDTQRGGNGADTQYGDNGNDTQRGGNGADTMRGGNGSDRLYGEAGNDTVNGGAGVDWCYGGPGADTFVNCEHVVQ
;
A
#
# COMPACT_ATOMS: atom_id res chain seq x y z
N MET A 1 85.75 -8.25 -15.22
CA MET A 1 84.60 -7.31 -15.23
C MET A 1 83.52 -7.98 -16.08
N ILE A 2 82.47 -8.64 -15.56
CA ILE A 2 81.29 -8.12 -14.83
C ILE A 2 80.69 -6.96 -15.65
N ARG A 3 79.49 -6.97 -16.25
CA ARG A 3 78.23 -7.72 -16.06
C ARG A 3 77.40 -7.65 -17.36
N THR A 4 76.73 -8.74 -17.72
CA THR A 4 75.51 -8.80 -18.54
C THR A 4 74.30 -8.51 -17.65
N TYR A 5 73.28 -7.77 -18.14
CA TYR A 5 71.87 -7.99 -17.78
C TYR A 5 70.95 -7.33 -18.82
N ALA A 6 70.18 -8.18 -19.51
CA ALA A 6 69.01 -7.81 -20.28
C ALA A 6 67.82 -7.68 -19.32
N GLY A 7 67.10 -6.56 -19.36
CA GLY A 7 65.89 -6.33 -18.58
C GLY A 7 64.71 -6.02 -19.50
N ARG A 8 63.96 -7.05 -19.90
CA ARG A 8 62.62 -6.90 -20.49
C ARG A 8 61.68 -6.40 -19.39
N ARG A 9 61.10 -5.21 -19.55
CA ARG A 9 59.99 -4.75 -18.71
C ARG A 9 58.72 -5.49 -19.14
N ALA A 10 58.31 -6.47 -18.34
CA ALA A 10 56.99 -7.06 -18.42
C ALA A 10 55.97 -6.07 -17.85
N LEU A 11 55.04 -5.63 -18.70
CA LEU A 11 53.85 -4.91 -18.28
C LEU A 11 52.94 -5.93 -17.60
N ARG A 12 52.91 -5.96 -16.27
CA ARG A 12 51.91 -6.74 -15.53
C ARG A 12 50.58 -5.98 -15.61
N LEU A 13 49.71 -6.42 -16.51
CA LEU A 13 48.28 -6.08 -16.46
C LEU A 13 47.72 -6.78 -15.21
N GLY A 14 47.54 -6.01 -14.14
CA GLY A 14 46.82 -6.47 -12.97
C GLY A 14 45.35 -6.58 -13.33
N PHE A 15 44.85 -7.80 -13.46
CA PHE A 15 43.40 -8.05 -13.44
C PHE A 15 42.91 -7.65 -12.06
N VAL A 16 42.23 -6.50 -11.97
CA VAL A 16 41.35 -6.21 -10.85
C VAL A 16 40.09 -7.04 -11.11
N THR A 17 40.05 -8.26 -10.58
CA THR A 17 38.78 -8.95 -10.36
C THR A 17 38.02 -8.13 -9.32
N ALA A 18 37.12 -7.28 -9.79
CA ALA A 18 36.09 -6.69 -8.94
C ALA A 18 35.22 -7.84 -8.44
N ALA A 19 35.50 -8.33 -7.24
CA ALA A 19 34.56 -9.16 -6.51
C ALA A 19 33.34 -8.27 -6.24
N ILE A 20 32.30 -8.43 -7.04
CA ILE A 20 30.96 -7.96 -6.69
C ILE A 20 30.62 -8.72 -5.43
N ALA A 21 30.72 -8.04 -4.29
CA ALA A 21 30.24 -8.56 -3.03
C ALA A 21 28.74 -8.77 -3.21
N THR A 22 28.33 -10.03 -3.32
CA THR A 22 26.95 -10.48 -3.08
C THR A 22 26.63 -10.16 -1.63
N ALA A 23 26.28 -8.91 -1.36
CA ALA A 23 25.47 -8.59 -0.20
C ALA A 23 24.11 -9.22 -0.48
N ALA A 24 23.95 -10.48 -0.06
CA ALA A 24 22.63 -11.02 0.17
C ALA A 24 22.01 -10.12 1.24
N LEU A 25 21.25 -9.12 0.80
CA LEU A 25 20.25 -8.47 1.62
C LEU A 25 19.23 -9.56 1.97
N THR A 26 19.56 -10.33 3.00
CA THR A 26 18.57 -11.11 3.74
C THR A 26 17.84 -10.12 4.62
N LEU A 27 16.96 -9.35 3.98
CA LEU A 27 15.88 -8.68 4.71
C LEU A 27 14.91 -9.78 5.17
N PRO A 28 14.35 -9.65 6.38
CA PRO A 28 13.59 -10.72 7.00
C PRO A 28 12.43 -11.12 6.10
N SER A 29 12.19 -12.42 5.97
CA SER A 29 10.94 -12.96 5.44
C SER A 29 9.78 -12.20 6.04
N ALA A 30 8.98 -11.51 5.22
CA ALA A 30 7.69 -10.92 5.53
C ALA A 30 7.40 -10.86 7.04
N ALA A 31 8.12 -9.99 7.77
CA ALA A 31 7.61 -9.53 9.04
C ALA A 31 6.50 -8.58 8.66
N GLN A 32 5.35 -9.17 8.30
CA GLN A 32 4.09 -8.50 8.05
C GLN A 32 3.99 -7.43 9.13
N ALA A 33 3.86 -6.16 8.71
CA ALA A 33 3.29 -5.18 9.60
C ALA A 33 1.96 -5.80 10.00
N THR A 34 1.91 -6.39 11.21
CA THR A 34 0.69 -6.98 11.73
C THR A 34 -0.32 -5.86 11.64
N GLN A 35 -1.33 -6.00 10.76
CA GLN A 35 -2.49 -5.12 10.76
C GLN A 35 -2.86 -4.98 12.23
N ALA A 36 -2.73 -3.77 12.78
CA ALA A 36 -3.07 -3.56 14.17
C ALA A 36 -4.53 -4.00 14.27
N ALA A 37 -4.79 -5.09 15.00
CA ALA A 37 -6.11 -5.68 15.04
C ALA A 37 -7.09 -4.56 15.39
N ALA A 38 -8.02 -4.28 14.47
CA ALA A 38 -9.10 -3.35 14.75
C ALA A 38 -9.79 -3.83 16.05
N PRO A 39 -10.20 -2.91 16.93
CA PRO A 39 -11.06 -3.29 18.05
C PRO A 39 -12.26 -4.09 17.49
N PRO A 40 -12.67 -5.18 18.15
CA PRO A 40 -13.66 -6.09 17.60
C PRO A 40 -14.98 -5.35 17.34
N PRO A 41 -15.66 -5.63 16.21
CA PRO A 41 -16.95 -5.03 15.89
C PRO A 41 -17.98 -5.44 16.94
N GLY A 42 -18.60 -4.45 17.59
CA GLY A 42 -19.55 -4.63 18.68
C GLY A 42 -19.67 -3.36 19.50
N ALA A 43 -20.58 -3.33 20.49
CA ALA A 43 -20.74 -2.21 21.41
C ALA A 43 -19.41 -1.91 22.09
N ASP A 44 -18.64 -0.99 21.52
CA ASP A 44 -17.33 -0.63 22.04
C ASP A 44 -17.58 -0.12 23.46
N PRO A 45 -16.84 -0.54 24.49
CA PRO A 45 -16.85 0.16 25.78
C PRO A 45 -16.62 1.68 25.62
N ALA A 46 -16.00 2.10 24.51
CA ALA A 46 -15.94 3.48 24.07
C ALA A 46 -17.29 4.10 23.67
N CYS A 47 -18.42 3.37 23.71
CA CYS A 47 -19.81 3.83 23.48
C CYS A 47 -20.72 3.89 24.76
N ALA A 48 -20.29 3.36 25.94
CA ALA A 48 -20.92 3.65 27.26
C ALA A 48 -19.99 4.31 28.34
N PRO A 49 -20.43 5.28 29.18
CA PRO A 49 -21.73 5.98 29.24
C PRO A 49 -21.82 7.24 28.35
N ALA A 50 -22.85 7.37 27.53
CA ALA A 50 -22.99 8.42 26.51
C ALA A 50 -23.64 9.70 27.05
N HIS A 51 -23.33 10.84 26.41
CA HIS A 51 -24.02 12.11 26.64
C HIS A 51 -25.43 12.09 26.02
N TRP A 52 -25.60 11.42 24.89
CA TRP A 52 -26.89 11.19 24.24
C TRP A 52 -27.05 9.74 23.80
N TYR A 53 -28.26 9.20 23.96
CA TYR A 53 -28.66 7.88 23.50
C TYR A 53 -29.87 8.00 22.58
N GLY A 54 -29.82 7.27 21.47
CA GLY A 54 -30.91 7.05 20.54
C GLY A 54 -31.90 5.98 21.03
N THR A 55 -32.52 5.32 20.07
CA THR A 55 -33.56 4.31 20.24
C THR A 55 -33.28 3.12 19.34
N ALA A 56 -34.20 2.16 19.21
CA ALA A 56 -34.04 1.07 18.23
C ALA A 56 -34.56 1.44 16.82
N GLY A 57 -34.86 2.71 16.56
CA GLY A 57 -35.31 3.18 15.26
C GLY A 57 -34.62 4.49 14.90
N ALA A 58 -34.76 4.89 13.63
CA ALA A 58 -34.02 6.01 13.04
C ALA A 58 -34.09 7.30 13.86
N ASN A 59 -32.93 7.87 14.14
CA ASN A 59 -32.73 9.06 14.94
C ASN A 59 -31.89 10.10 14.20
N THR A 60 -32.08 11.36 14.61
CA THR A 60 -31.32 12.50 14.11
C THR A 60 -30.81 13.27 15.31
N TYR A 61 -29.50 13.42 15.45
CA TYR A 61 -28.88 14.16 16.55
C TYR A 61 -27.79 15.10 16.07
N HIS A 62 -27.81 16.34 16.54
CA HIS A 62 -26.76 17.32 16.31
C HIS A 62 -26.10 17.70 17.63
N GLY A 63 -24.79 17.48 17.73
CA GLY A 63 -23.93 17.84 18.84
C GLY A 63 -23.67 19.34 18.95
N ASN A 64 -22.75 19.71 19.83
CA ASN A 64 -22.28 21.09 19.96
C ASN A 64 -20.76 21.18 19.81
N PHE A 65 -20.12 22.17 20.45
CA PHE A 65 -18.68 22.43 20.25
C PHE A 65 -17.82 21.80 21.36
N ARG A 66 -18.36 20.85 22.11
CA ARG A 66 -17.70 20.21 23.24
C ARG A 66 -17.51 18.73 22.93
N PRO A 67 -16.47 18.09 23.49
CA PRO A 67 -16.33 16.64 23.42
C PRO A 67 -17.59 15.92 23.92
N GLU A 68 -18.20 15.17 23.02
CA GLU A 68 -19.44 14.47 23.23
C GLU A 68 -19.30 12.98 23.04
N ARG A 69 -20.32 12.28 23.55
CA ARG A 69 -20.53 10.92 23.12
C ARG A 69 -21.98 10.68 22.78
N ILE A 70 -22.18 10.18 21.57
CA ILE A 70 -23.45 10.00 20.89
C ILE A 70 -23.56 8.51 20.56
N ASP A 71 -24.63 7.85 20.98
CA ASP A 71 -24.89 6.43 20.72
C ASP A 71 -26.28 6.27 20.10
N GLY A 72 -26.35 5.91 18.81
CA GLY A 72 -27.58 5.74 18.03
C GLY A 72 -28.38 4.49 18.40
N LEU A 73 -27.68 3.45 18.90
CA LEU A 73 -28.19 2.11 19.21
C LEU A 73 -28.66 1.31 18.00
N GLY A 74 -29.79 1.67 17.39
CA GLY A 74 -30.22 0.99 16.18
C GLY A 74 -31.30 1.72 15.41
N GLY A 75 -31.53 1.27 14.17
CA GLY A 75 -32.22 2.08 13.17
C GLY A 75 -31.20 2.68 12.21
N ALA A 76 -31.66 3.43 11.22
CA ALA A 76 -30.79 4.16 10.31
C ALA A 76 -30.66 5.60 10.80
N ASP A 77 -29.58 5.89 11.49
CA ASP A 77 -29.37 7.11 12.25
C ASP A 77 -28.59 8.16 11.47
N ARG A 78 -28.73 9.42 11.88
CA ARG A 78 -27.95 10.56 11.36
C ARG A 78 -27.41 11.35 12.54
N LEU A 79 -26.11 11.25 12.75
CA LEU A 79 -25.44 11.73 13.96
C LEU A 79 -24.32 12.69 13.57
N TRP A 80 -24.33 13.90 14.15
CA TRP A 80 -23.30 14.93 13.92
C TRP A 80 -22.67 15.31 15.26
N GLY A 81 -21.33 15.28 15.35
CA GLY A 81 -20.55 15.75 16.51
C GLY A 81 -20.43 17.28 16.57
N ALA A 82 -20.23 17.90 15.40
CA ALA A 82 -20.09 19.33 15.16
C ALA A 82 -18.73 19.92 15.55
N GLY A 83 -18.37 19.97 16.83
CA GLY A 83 -17.04 20.40 17.20
C GLY A 83 -16.60 19.84 18.54
N GLY A 84 -15.29 19.68 18.70
CA GLY A 84 -14.75 18.99 19.86
C GLY A 84 -14.29 17.60 19.45
N ASN A 85 -13.76 16.82 20.40
CA ASN A 85 -13.30 15.47 20.10
C ASN A 85 -14.39 14.50 20.53
N ASP A 86 -15.22 14.11 19.59
CA ASP A 86 -16.43 13.36 19.81
C ASP A 86 -16.18 11.87 19.67
N THR A 87 -17.09 11.11 20.25
CA THR A 87 -17.20 9.68 19.97
C THR A 87 -18.64 9.40 19.55
N ILE A 88 -18.80 8.90 18.33
CA ILE A 88 -20.09 8.72 17.67
C ILE A 88 -20.23 7.24 17.34
N CYS A 89 -21.31 6.62 17.80
CA CYS A 89 -21.62 5.22 17.54
C CYS A 89 -22.97 5.13 16.82
N GLY A 90 -23.00 4.60 15.60
CA GLY A 90 -24.22 4.36 14.83
C GLY A 90 -25.04 3.23 15.45
N GLY A 91 -24.43 2.04 15.52
CA GLY A 91 -25.01 0.88 16.17
C GLY A 91 -25.49 -0.14 15.15
N ASN A 92 -26.78 -0.48 15.14
CA ASN A 92 -27.35 -1.40 14.14
C ASN A 92 -28.19 -0.65 13.11
N GLY A 93 -27.87 -0.78 11.84
CA GLY A 93 -28.60 -0.18 10.73
C GLY A 93 -27.63 0.49 9.79
N ASN A 94 -28.15 1.23 8.82
CA ASN A 94 -27.29 1.94 7.87
C ASN A 94 -27.24 3.40 8.30
N ASP A 95 -26.18 3.74 9.02
CA ASP A 95 -26.03 4.98 9.75
C ASP A 95 -25.22 6.01 8.95
N VAL A 96 -25.45 7.28 9.25
CA VAL A 96 -24.63 8.39 8.76
C VAL A 96 -24.04 9.12 9.95
N THR A 97 -22.72 9.04 10.13
CA THR A 97 -22.00 9.77 11.17
C THR A 97 -21.16 10.89 10.58
N ARG A 98 -21.01 12.00 11.32
CA ARG A 98 -20.08 13.09 10.99
C ARG A 98 -19.38 13.61 12.24
N GLY A 99 -18.06 13.59 12.28
CA GLY A 99 -17.26 14.24 13.33
C GLY A 99 -17.28 15.78 13.23
N GLU A 100 -17.06 16.28 12.00
CA GLU A 100 -16.92 17.69 11.65
C GLU A 100 -15.60 18.35 12.07
N ASN A 101 -15.46 18.91 13.28
CA ASN A 101 -14.19 19.54 13.68
C ASN A 101 -13.67 18.93 14.97
N GLY A 102 -12.49 18.32 14.92
CA GLY A 102 -11.84 17.83 16.12
C GLY A 102 -10.99 16.61 15.85
N HIS A 103 -10.89 15.75 16.84
CA HIS A 103 -10.23 14.45 16.70
C HIS A 103 -11.23 13.40 17.13
N ASP A 104 -12.04 12.98 16.17
CA ASP A 104 -13.26 12.24 16.40
C ASP A 104 -13.02 10.74 16.32
N ARG A 105 -13.87 9.99 17.01
CA ARG A 105 -14.01 8.55 16.85
C ARG A 105 -15.40 8.24 16.33
N GLU A 106 -15.47 7.58 15.20
CA GLU A 106 -16.73 7.17 14.58
C GLU A 106 -16.77 5.64 14.47
N TYR A 107 -17.87 5.04 14.92
CA TYR A 107 -18.14 3.62 14.85
C TYR A 107 -19.46 3.42 14.08
N GLY A 108 -19.42 2.72 12.95
CA GLY A 108 -20.60 2.40 12.14
C GLY A 108 -21.41 1.33 12.86
N GLY A 109 -20.83 0.13 12.96
CA GLY A 109 -21.39 -0.97 13.71
C GLY A 109 -21.83 -2.10 12.78
N ASN A 110 -23.12 -2.41 12.75
CA ASN A 110 -23.68 -3.40 11.84
C ASN A 110 -24.54 -2.71 10.79
N GLY A 111 -24.28 -2.96 9.52
CA GLY A 111 -25.01 -2.39 8.39
C GLY A 111 -24.04 -1.68 7.46
N ASN A 112 -24.59 -1.05 6.43
CA ASN A 112 -23.76 -0.33 5.46
C ASN A 112 -23.75 1.15 5.83
N ASP A 113 -22.68 1.57 6.48
CA ASP A 113 -22.57 2.87 7.13
C ASP A 113 -21.84 3.89 6.27
N THR A 114 -22.08 5.18 6.53
CA THR A 114 -21.37 6.29 5.90
C THR A 114 -20.81 7.24 6.95
N GLN A 115 -19.48 7.35 6.98
CA GLN A 115 -18.76 8.10 8.01
C GLN A 115 -17.97 9.27 7.37
N TYR A 116 -17.97 10.42 8.05
CA TYR A 116 -17.24 11.61 7.62
C TYR A 116 -16.48 12.21 8.82
N GLY A 117 -15.16 12.07 8.86
CA GLY A 117 -14.33 12.54 9.98
C GLY A 117 -14.39 14.05 10.07
N GLY A 118 -14.01 14.71 8.97
CA GLY A 118 -14.02 16.16 8.87
C GLY A 118 -12.61 16.69 9.04
N ASN A 119 -12.46 17.77 9.81
CA ASN A 119 -11.17 18.39 10.08
C ASN A 119 -10.53 17.76 11.33
N GLY A 120 -9.26 17.42 11.18
CA GLY A 120 -8.41 16.91 12.24
C GLY A 120 -8.15 15.42 12.07
N ASN A 121 -7.39 14.86 12.99
CA ASN A 121 -6.97 13.45 12.93
C ASN A 121 -8.04 12.55 13.54
N ASP A 122 -8.80 11.89 12.70
CA ASP A 122 -9.97 11.12 13.08
C ASP A 122 -9.69 9.60 13.07
N ALA A 123 -10.57 8.85 13.73
CA ALA A 123 -10.54 7.39 13.72
C ALA A 123 -11.92 6.83 13.40
N GLN A 124 -12.02 6.18 12.24
CA GLN A 124 -13.26 5.61 11.72
C GLN A 124 -13.19 4.09 11.71
N TYR A 125 -14.24 3.45 12.21
CA TYR A 125 -14.43 2.00 12.25
C TYR A 125 -15.76 1.70 11.56
N GLY A 126 -15.73 0.99 10.43
CA GLY A 126 -16.90 0.63 9.64
C GLY A 126 -17.71 -0.43 10.38
N GLY A 127 -17.14 -1.63 10.47
CA GLY A 127 -17.69 -2.72 11.27
C GLY A 127 -18.09 -3.89 10.39
N ASN A 128 -19.35 -4.30 10.45
CA ASN A 128 -19.87 -5.33 9.56
C ASN A 128 -20.77 -4.68 8.52
N GLY A 129 -20.51 -4.94 7.24
CA GLY A 129 -21.29 -4.42 6.12
C GLY A 129 -20.39 -3.72 5.12
N ASP A 130 -20.98 -3.20 4.06
CA ASP A 130 -20.23 -2.49 3.02
C ASP A 130 -20.20 -1.00 3.36
N ASP A 131 -19.11 -0.52 3.95
CA ASP A 131 -19.02 0.80 4.54
C ASP A 131 -18.35 1.84 3.63
N THR A 132 -18.72 3.10 3.82
CA THR A 132 -18.09 4.24 3.13
C THR A 132 -17.50 5.22 4.14
N GLN A 133 -16.18 5.41 4.08
CA GLN A 133 -15.43 6.25 4.99
C GLN A 133 -14.72 7.39 4.25
N ASN A 134 -14.88 8.61 4.75
CA ASN A 134 -14.13 9.79 4.32
C ASN A 134 -13.46 10.42 5.54
N GLY A 135 -12.13 10.46 5.54
CA GLY A 135 -11.32 11.01 6.65
C GLY A 135 -11.45 12.53 6.65
N GLY A 136 -10.89 13.17 5.63
CA GLY A 136 -10.97 14.61 5.44
C GLY A 136 -9.58 15.21 5.52
N PRO A 137 -9.43 16.48 5.91
CA PRO A 137 -8.12 17.02 6.21
C PRO A 137 -7.63 16.53 7.58
N GLY A 138 -6.51 15.81 7.62
CA GLY A 138 -6.00 15.25 8.86
C GLY A 138 -5.05 14.08 8.61
N ALA A 139 -4.45 13.55 9.67
CA ALA A 139 -3.78 12.25 9.60
C ALA A 139 -4.70 11.21 10.22
N ASP A 140 -5.53 10.61 9.37
CA ASP A 140 -6.68 9.81 9.75
C ASP A 140 -6.35 8.32 9.87
N ARG A 141 -7.22 7.60 10.58
CA ARG A 141 -7.19 6.14 10.66
C ARG A 141 -8.55 5.57 10.30
N GLN A 142 -8.59 4.76 9.26
CA GLN A 142 -9.80 4.14 8.73
C GLN A 142 -9.67 2.62 8.79
N TYR A 143 -10.66 1.96 9.38
CA TYR A 143 -10.79 0.50 9.41
C TYR A 143 -12.13 0.14 8.78
N GLY A 144 -12.13 -0.58 7.65
CA GLY A 144 -13.35 -1.06 6.98
C GLY A 144 -13.92 -2.26 7.74
N GLN A 145 -13.03 -3.21 8.03
CA GLN A 145 -13.24 -4.43 8.82
C GLN A 145 -13.86 -5.57 8.01
N ALA A 146 -15.18 -5.70 7.92
CA ALA A 146 -15.79 -6.85 7.26
C ALA A 146 -16.84 -6.41 6.25
N GLY A 147 -16.59 -6.64 4.97
CA GLY A 147 -17.49 -6.31 3.88
C GLY A 147 -16.74 -5.70 2.72
N TYR A 148 -17.48 -5.17 1.75
CA TYR A 148 -16.91 -4.44 0.63
C TYR A 148 -16.79 -2.96 1.01
N ASP A 149 -15.60 -2.51 1.40
CA ASP A 149 -15.44 -1.17 1.96
C ASP A 149 -14.88 -0.16 0.94
N THR A 150 -15.23 1.10 1.12
CA THR A 150 -14.67 2.23 0.36
C THR A 150 -14.13 3.29 1.31
N GLN A 151 -12.81 3.52 1.26
CA GLN A 151 -12.08 4.42 2.12
C GLN A 151 -11.41 5.54 1.32
N ARG A 152 -11.57 6.78 1.76
CA ARG A 152 -10.88 7.95 1.22
C ARG A 152 -10.19 8.74 2.34
N GLY A 153 -8.88 8.90 2.25
CA GLY A 153 -8.05 9.67 3.20
C GLY A 153 -8.22 11.17 3.00
N ASN A 154 -8.07 11.62 1.75
CA ASN A 154 -8.04 13.01 1.30
C ASN A 154 -6.69 13.69 1.55
N ALA A 155 -6.54 14.49 2.61
CA ALA A 155 -5.36 15.34 2.75
C ALA A 155 -4.68 15.09 4.09
N GLY A 156 -3.43 14.63 4.05
CA GLY A 156 -2.60 14.34 5.19
C GLY A 156 -2.04 12.92 5.07
N ASN A 157 -1.43 12.41 6.14
CA ASN A 157 -0.74 11.12 6.09
C ASN A 157 -1.61 10.06 6.76
N ASP A 158 -2.39 9.38 5.96
CA ASP A 158 -3.48 8.54 6.43
C ASP A 158 -3.05 7.08 6.61
N ARG A 159 -3.84 6.35 7.40
CA ARG A 159 -3.72 4.89 7.53
C ARG A 159 -5.06 4.24 7.26
N GLN A 160 -5.10 3.41 6.24
CA GLN A 160 -6.28 2.70 5.78
C GLN A 160 -6.08 1.19 5.92
N TYR A 161 -7.05 0.52 6.53
CA TYR A 161 -7.11 -0.93 6.66
C TYR A 161 -8.44 -1.39 6.06
N GLY A 162 -8.40 -2.17 4.99
CA GLY A 162 -9.58 -2.71 4.31
C GLY A 162 -10.20 -3.79 5.20
N GLY A 163 -9.49 -4.89 5.38
CA GLY A 163 -9.87 -5.97 6.29
C GLY A 163 -10.24 -7.23 5.53
N ASN A 164 -11.48 -7.68 5.65
CA ASN A 164 -12.00 -8.79 4.86
C ASN A 164 -12.96 -8.27 3.80
N GLY A 165 -12.72 -8.61 2.54
CA GLY A 165 -13.56 -8.23 1.42
C GLY A 165 -12.72 -7.64 0.29
N ASP A 166 -13.38 -7.21 -0.79
CA ASP A 166 -12.69 -6.68 -1.97
C ASP A 166 -12.64 -5.14 -1.90
N ASP A 167 -11.73 -4.54 -1.16
CA ASP A 167 -11.85 -3.15 -0.73
C ASP A 167 -11.39 -2.13 -1.79
N ARG A 168 -11.81 -0.87 -1.61
CA ARG A 168 -11.33 0.29 -2.38
C ARG A 168 -10.72 1.32 -1.43
N GLN A 169 -9.45 1.65 -1.65
CA GLN A 169 -8.70 2.60 -0.84
C GLN A 169 -8.11 3.72 -1.71
N TYR A 170 -8.38 4.97 -1.32
CA TYR A 170 -7.82 6.17 -1.93
C TYR A 170 -7.06 6.96 -0.84
N GLY A 171 -5.74 7.09 -0.97
CA GLY A 171 -4.91 7.92 -0.07
C GLY A 171 -5.10 9.40 -0.38
N ASP A 172 -5.06 9.73 -1.67
CA ASP A 172 -5.16 11.07 -2.25
C ASP A 172 -3.88 11.89 -2.03
N ALA A 173 -3.79 12.78 -1.04
CA ALA A 173 -2.65 13.69 -0.89
C ALA A 173 -1.97 13.51 0.46
N GLY A 174 -0.69 13.13 0.43
CA GLY A 174 0.15 12.92 1.60
C GLY A 174 0.91 11.61 1.47
N ASN A 175 1.61 11.22 2.53
CA ASN A 175 2.36 9.97 2.55
C ASN A 175 1.54 8.93 3.31
N ASP A 176 0.78 8.14 2.55
CA ASP A 176 -0.26 7.28 3.08
C ASP A 176 0.24 5.86 3.33
N ARG A 177 -0.51 5.12 4.17
CA ARG A 177 -0.32 3.68 4.34
C ARG A 177 -1.63 2.95 4.14
N GLN A 178 -1.64 2.04 3.18
CA GLN A 178 -2.81 1.27 2.79
C GLN A 178 -2.54 -0.22 2.98
N TYR A 179 -3.43 -0.91 3.69
CA TYR A 179 -3.45 -2.36 3.85
C TYR A 179 -4.77 -2.87 3.30
N GLY A 180 -4.72 -3.73 2.28
CA GLY A 180 -5.89 -4.32 1.63
C GLY A 180 -6.50 -5.36 2.55
N GLY A 181 -5.77 -6.45 2.76
CA GLY A 181 -6.13 -7.48 3.72
C GLY A 181 -6.46 -8.79 3.02
N ASN A 182 -7.66 -9.32 3.23
CA ASN A 182 -8.10 -10.52 2.54
C ASN A 182 -9.11 -10.13 1.45
N GLY A 183 -8.84 -10.46 0.19
CA GLY A 183 -9.78 -10.26 -0.90
C GLY A 183 -9.10 -9.69 -2.12
N TYR A 184 -9.87 -9.21 -3.09
CA TYR A 184 -9.35 -8.56 -4.29
C TYR A 184 -9.37 -7.05 -4.13
N ASP A 185 -8.29 -6.49 -3.61
CA ASP A 185 -8.24 -5.09 -3.18
C ASP A 185 -7.80 -4.15 -4.30
N ARG A 186 -8.30 -2.91 -4.24
CA ARG A 186 -7.87 -1.82 -5.13
C ARG A 186 -7.38 -0.63 -4.34
N GLN A 187 -6.11 -0.30 -4.54
CA GLN A 187 -5.41 0.74 -3.81
C GLN A 187 -4.87 1.82 -4.77
N TRP A 188 -5.16 3.07 -4.46
CA TRP A 188 -4.59 4.25 -5.09
C TRP A 188 -3.92 5.11 -4.02
N GLY A 189 -2.60 5.29 -4.12
CA GLY A 189 -1.81 6.11 -3.20
C GLY A 189 -2.12 7.58 -3.42
N GLY A 190 -1.77 8.09 -4.60
CA GLY A 190 -2.13 9.43 -5.04
C GLY A 190 -0.90 10.30 -5.19
N ALA A 191 -0.72 11.28 -4.31
CA ALA A 191 0.41 12.19 -4.33
C ALA A 191 1.13 12.17 -2.99
N GLY A 192 2.40 11.83 -3.00
CA GLY A 192 3.25 11.66 -1.82
C GLY A 192 3.99 10.34 -1.92
N ALA A 193 4.80 10.00 -0.91
CA ALA A 193 5.51 8.73 -0.88
C ALA A 193 4.69 7.73 -0.07
N ASP A 194 4.01 6.83 -0.78
CA ASP A 194 2.98 5.96 -0.22
C ASP A 194 3.50 4.54 0.05
N ASP A 195 2.95 3.89 1.09
CA ASP A 195 3.15 2.47 1.34
C ASP A 195 1.85 1.70 1.09
N GLN A 196 1.88 0.76 0.13
CA GLN A 196 0.72 -0.06 -0.23
C GLN A 196 1.03 -1.54 0.00
N TYR A 197 0.16 -2.22 0.75
CA TYR A 197 0.21 -3.66 1.01
C TYR A 197 -1.11 -4.28 0.53
N GLY A 198 -1.05 -5.16 -0.48
CA GLY A 198 -2.22 -5.91 -0.98
C GLY A 198 -2.62 -7.00 0.02
N ASP A 199 -1.61 -7.67 0.58
CA ASP A 199 -1.74 -8.79 1.52
C ASP A 199 -2.17 -10.09 0.82
N ALA A 200 -3.42 -10.53 0.94
CA ALA A 200 -3.88 -11.82 0.44
C ALA A 200 -4.98 -11.66 -0.61
N GLY A 201 -4.70 -12.09 -1.83
CA GLY A 201 -5.61 -12.05 -2.97
C GLY A 201 -4.89 -11.55 -4.21
N ASN A 202 -5.64 -11.31 -5.29
CA ASN A 202 -5.06 -10.75 -6.52
C ASN A 202 -5.33 -9.25 -6.55
N ASP A 203 -4.38 -8.48 -6.05
CA ASP A 203 -4.61 -7.08 -5.74
C ASP A 203 -4.20 -6.17 -6.89
N THR A 204 -4.74 -4.96 -6.85
CA THR A 204 -4.42 -3.90 -7.80
C THR A 204 -3.94 -2.66 -7.07
N GLN A 205 -2.70 -2.26 -7.33
CA GLN A 205 -2.05 -1.14 -6.67
C GLN A 205 -1.56 -0.10 -7.67
N ARG A 206 -1.81 1.17 -7.37
CA ARG A 206 -1.29 2.31 -8.13
C ARG A 206 -0.70 3.33 -7.17
N GLY A 207 0.61 3.59 -7.30
CA GLY A 207 1.37 4.51 -6.44
C GLY A 207 0.97 5.95 -6.73
N GLY A 208 1.29 6.43 -7.93
CA GLY A 208 0.85 7.73 -8.42
C GLY A 208 2.01 8.69 -8.57
N ASN A 209 2.03 9.77 -7.81
CA ASN A 209 3.16 10.70 -7.81
C ASN A 209 3.93 10.57 -6.51
N GLY A 210 5.21 10.20 -6.58
CA GLY A 210 6.07 10.19 -5.41
C GLY A 210 7.15 9.14 -5.49
N HIS A 211 7.51 8.55 -4.36
CA HIS A 211 8.50 7.47 -4.30
C HIS A 211 7.84 6.37 -3.50
N ASP A 212 7.09 5.54 -4.22
CA ASP A 212 6.09 4.67 -3.63
C ASP A 212 6.68 3.29 -3.34
N ARG A 213 6.13 2.62 -2.34
CA ARG A 213 6.50 1.26 -1.97
C ARG A 213 5.27 0.36 -2.02
N GLN A 214 5.32 -0.62 -2.90
CA GLN A 214 4.21 -1.53 -3.16
C GLN A 214 4.63 -2.97 -2.86
N TRP A 215 3.83 -3.65 -2.04
CA TRP A 215 3.90 -5.08 -1.79
C TRP A 215 2.57 -5.72 -2.20
N GLY A 216 2.61 -6.63 -3.17
CA GLY A 216 1.42 -7.36 -3.63
C GLY A 216 1.00 -8.36 -2.57
N GLY A 217 1.86 -9.35 -2.31
CA GLY A 217 1.69 -10.29 -1.22
C GLY A 217 1.49 -11.70 -1.74
N ALA A 218 0.30 -12.27 -1.55
CA ALA A 218 -0.03 -13.61 -2.01
C ALA A 218 -1.19 -13.57 -2.99
N GLY A 219 -0.96 -14.02 -4.22
CA GLY A 219 -1.89 -14.00 -5.33
C GLY A 219 -1.22 -13.37 -6.54
N ASN A 220 -1.96 -13.23 -7.64
CA ASN A 220 -1.43 -12.66 -8.87
C ASN A 220 -1.73 -11.15 -8.89
N ASP A 221 -0.76 -10.35 -8.52
CA ASP A 221 -0.95 -8.93 -8.26
C ASP A 221 -0.64 -8.06 -9.49
N THR A 222 -1.24 -6.87 -9.54
CA THR A 222 -0.96 -5.87 -10.57
C THR A 222 -0.55 -4.55 -9.93
N GLN A 223 0.66 -4.08 -10.25
CA GLN A 223 1.28 -2.91 -9.63
C GLN A 223 1.73 -1.88 -10.68
N TRP A 224 1.38 -0.62 -10.45
CA TRP A 224 1.87 0.55 -11.20
C TRP A 224 2.52 1.54 -10.23
N GLY A 225 3.79 1.87 -10.44
CA GLY A 225 4.50 2.90 -9.66
C GLY A 225 4.10 4.31 -10.11
N ASP A 226 4.05 4.49 -11.43
CA ASP A 226 3.77 5.74 -12.14
C ASP A 226 4.92 6.75 -12.12
N ASN A 227 4.89 7.80 -11.28
CA ASN A 227 5.88 8.86 -11.31
C ASN A 227 6.78 8.85 -10.08
N GLY A 228 8.08 8.77 -10.33
CA GLY A 228 9.18 8.86 -9.39
C GLY A 228 9.88 7.51 -9.23
N ASN A 229 10.80 7.40 -8.28
CA ASN A 229 11.61 6.20 -8.10
C ASN A 229 10.90 5.25 -7.15
N ASP A 230 10.21 4.26 -7.71
CA ASP A 230 9.31 3.40 -6.97
C ASP A 230 9.98 2.06 -6.61
N THR A 231 9.47 1.41 -5.57
CA THR A 231 9.87 0.05 -5.19
C THR A 231 8.66 -0.86 -5.21
N GLN A 232 8.70 -1.88 -6.05
CA GLN A 232 7.62 -2.85 -6.23
C GLN A 232 8.09 -4.26 -5.87
N ARG A 233 7.27 -4.98 -5.12
CA ARG A 233 7.48 -6.39 -4.77
C ARG A 233 6.19 -7.15 -5.02
N GLY A 234 6.23 -8.13 -5.94
CA GLY A 234 5.08 -8.95 -6.33
C GLY A 234 4.73 -9.92 -5.21
N GLY A 235 5.59 -10.90 -4.96
CA GLY A 235 5.48 -11.79 -3.82
C GLY A 235 5.27 -13.23 -4.25
N ASN A 236 4.16 -13.84 -3.88
CA ASN A 236 3.82 -15.19 -4.32
C ASN A 236 2.71 -15.11 -5.37
N GLY A 237 2.98 -15.52 -6.60
CA GLY A 237 2.00 -15.52 -7.67
C GLY A 237 2.64 -15.13 -8.98
N SER A 238 1.86 -15.04 -10.04
CA SER A 238 2.35 -14.53 -11.33
C SER A 238 1.95 -13.08 -11.44
N ASP A 239 2.89 -12.20 -11.12
CA ASP A 239 2.63 -10.78 -10.90
C ASP A 239 2.90 -9.94 -12.14
N THR A 240 2.23 -8.79 -12.23
CA THR A 240 2.44 -7.80 -13.28
C THR A 240 2.87 -6.48 -12.67
N GLN A 241 4.08 -6.03 -12.99
CA GLN A 241 4.67 -4.81 -12.44
C GLN A 241 5.03 -3.84 -13.56
N ARG A 242 4.73 -2.56 -13.35
CA ARG A 242 5.19 -1.46 -14.19
C ARG A 242 5.71 -0.33 -13.31
N GLY A 243 6.98 0.02 -13.48
CA GLY A 243 7.67 1.09 -12.73
C GLY A 243 7.10 2.44 -13.14
N GLY A 244 7.40 2.88 -14.36
CA GLY A 244 6.83 4.09 -14.93
C GLY A 244 7.90 5.11 -15.30
N ASN A 245 7.94 6.24 -14.62
CA ASN A 245 8.93 7.29 -14.82
C ASN A 245 9.81 7.40 -13.58
N GLY A 246 11.09 7.10 -13.67
CA GLY A 246 12.00 7.17 -12.53
C GLY A 246 13.01 6.05 -12.59
N ALA A 247 13.93 6.01 -11.63
CA ALA A 247 14.80 4.85 -11.47
C ALA A 247 14.11 3.88 -10.51
N ASP A 248 13.43 2.89 -11.07
CA ASP A 248 12.54 2.00 -10.34
C ASP A 248 13.26 0.72 -9.88
N THR A 249 12.76 0.11 -8.81
CA THR A 249 13.23 -1.17 -8.31
C THR A 249 12.09 -2.18 -8.25
N GLN A 250 12.20 -3.27 -9.01
CA GLN A 250 11.16 -4.29 -9.13
C GLN A 250 11.66 -5.68 -8.71
N TYR A 251 10.88 -6.35 -7.88
CA TYR A 251 11.09 -7.75 -7.46
C TYR A 251 9.82 -8.55 -7.76
N GLY A 252 9.92 -9.59 -8.60
CA GLY A 252 8.79 -10.51 -8.87
C GLY A 252 8.60 -11.52 -7.74
N ASP A 253 9.72 -12.06 -7.25
CA ASP A 253 9.81 -13.10 -6.21
C ASP A 253 9.43 -14.51 -6.70
N ASN A 254 8.26 -15.03 -6.37
CA ASN A 254 7.89 -16.43 -6.67
C ASN A 254 6.76 -16.48 -7.69
N GLY A 255 7.01 -17.05 -8.86
CA GLY A 255 6.01 -17.33 -9.88
C GLY A 255 6.49 -16.84 -11.23
N ASN A 256 5.60 -16.76 -12.23
CA ASN A 256 6.01 -16.35 -13.58
C ASN A 256 5.63 -14.89 -13.77
N ASP A 257 6.59 -14.00 -13.54
CA ASP A 257 6.31 -12.58 -13.41
C ASP A 257 6.49 -11.83 -14.73
N THR A 258 5.77 -10.72 -14.88
CA THR A 258 5.95 -9.77 -15.97
C THR A 258 6.29 -8.40 -15.40
N GLN A 259 7.50 -7.93 -15.69
CA GLN A 259 8.01 -6.66 -15.19
C GLN A 259 8.35 -5.71 -16.33
N ARG A 260 7.96 -4.44 -16.20
CA ARG A 260 8.34 -3.34 -17.09
C ARG A 260 8.96 -2.22 -16.26
N GLY A 261 10.21 -1.86 -16.54
CA GLY A 261 10.91 -0.76 -15.88
C GLY A 261 10.26 0.58 -16.25
N GLY A 262 10.38 0.97 -17.52
CA GLY A 262 9.74 2.17 -18.05
C GLY A 262 10.77 3.18 -18.52
N ASN A 263 10.71 4.40 -18.01
CA ASN A 263 11.70 5.43 -18.28
C ASN A 263 12.61 5.59 -17.07
N GLY A 264 13.92 5.40 -17.24
CA GLY A 264 14.90 5.66 -16.19
C GLY A 264 15.95 4.56 -16.16
N ALA A 265 16.73 4.49 -15.07
CA ALA A 265 17.73 3.44 -14.93
C ALA A 265 17.21 2.43 -13.91
N ASP A 266 16.58 1.37 -14.40
CA ASP A 266 15.76 0.50 -13.57
C ASP A 266 16.55 -0.71 -13.07
N THR A 267 16.17 -1.21 -11.90
CA THR A 267 16.71 -2.44 -11.32
C THR A 267 15.61 -3.47 -11.20
N MET A 268 15.73 -4.57 -11.93
CA MET A 268 14.71 -5.60 -12.01
C MET A 268 15.26 -6.96 -11.60
N ARG A 269 14.48 -7.67 -10.80
CA ARG A 269 14.73 -9.06 -10.43
C ARG A 269 13.45 -9.87 -10.58
N GLY A 270 13.47 -10.88 -11.45
CA GLY A 270 12.36 -11.81 -11.68
C GLY A 270 12.15 -12.66 -10.43
N GLY A 271 13.08 -13.56 -10.16
CA GLY A 271 13.07 -14.36 -8.93
C GLY A 271 13.09 -15.84 -9.23
N ASN A 272 12.10 -16.58 -8.76
CA ASN A 272 11.90 -17.99 -9.09
C ASN A 272 10.75 -18.09 -10.09
N GLY A 273 10.96 -18.73 -11.23
CA GLY A 273 9.90 -18.96 -12.22
C GLY A 273 10.40 -18.70 -13.63
N SER A 274 9.50 -18.55 -14.58
CA SER A 274 9.85 -18.20 -15.96
C SER A 274 9.35 -16.79 -16.24
N ASP A 275 10.26 -15.83 -16.10
CA ASP A 275 9.91 -14.42 -16.00
C ASP A 275 10.05 -13.70 -17.34
N ARG A 276 9.34 -12.57 -17.48
CA ARG A 276 9.44 -11.66 -18.62
C ARG A 276 9.77 -10.26 -18.12
N LEU A 277 11.00 -9.83 -18.38
CA LEU A 277 11.55 -8.57 -17.88
C LEU A 277 11.82 -7.64 -19.06
N TYR A 278 11.23 -6.46 -19.04
CA TYR A 278 11.43 -5.39 -20.03
C TYR A 278 12.01 -4.16 -19.32
N GLY A 279 13.29 -3.84 -19.54
CA GLY A 279 13.91 -2.62 -19.01
C GLY A 279 13.26 -1.36 -19.59
N GLU A 280 13.04 -1.37 -20.91
CA GLU A 280 12.49 -0.25 -21.68
C GLU A 280 13.53 0.86 -21.88
N ALA A 281 13.30 2.10 -21.45
CA ALA A 281 14.16 3.22 -21.80
C ALA A 281 15.12 3.60 -20.67
N GLY A 282 16.42 3.46 -20.91
CA GLY A 282 17.50 3.92 -20.04
C GLY A 282 18.54 2.83 -19.82
N ASN A 283 19.32 2.91 -18.75
CA ASN A 283 20.42 1.96 -18.52
C ASN A 283 20.03 1.00 -17.41
N ASP A 284 19.52 -0.16 -17.79
CA ASP A 284 18.82 -1.03 -16.86
C ASP A 284 19.70 -2.16 -16.35
N THR A 285 19.42 -2.63 -15.15
CA THR A 285 19.99 -3.84 -14.56
C THR A 285 18.90 -4.89 -14.41
N VAL A 286 18.97 -5.93 -15.22
CA VAL A 286 17.94 -6.96 -15.33
C VAL A 286 18.50 -8.31 -14.89
N ASN A 287 17.89 -8.90 -13.86
CA ASN A 287 18.26 -10.22 -13.35
C ASN A 287 17.05 -11.17 -13.42
N GLY A 288 17.08 -12.15 -14.33
CA GLY A 288 15.99 -13.13 -14.47
C GLY A 288 15.83 -13.96 -13.20
N GLY A 289 16.91 -14.61 -12.79
CA GLY A 289 16.95 -15.34 -11.53
C GLY A 289 17.03 -16.83 -11.77
N ALA A 290 16.09 -17.58 -11.19
CA ALA A 290 16.02 -19.02 -11.30
C ALA A 290 14.84 -19.42 -12.19
N GLY A 291 15.15 -20.02 -13.34
CA GLY A 291 14.17 -20.66 -14.21
C GLY A 291 14.50 -20.41 -15.67
N VAL A 292 13.52 -20.00 -16.48
CA VAL A 292 13.73 -19.74 -17.92
C VAL A 292 13.19 -18.36 -18.24
N ASP A 293 14.10 -17.40 -18.30
CA ASP A 293 13.77 -15.98 -18.23
C ASP A 293 14.00 -15.29 -19.58
N TRP A 294 13.08 -14.39 -19.91
CA TRP A 294 13.12 -13.55 -21.10
C TRP A 294 13.37 -12.11 -20.70
N CYS A 295 14.57 -11.62 -20.98
CA CYS A 295 15.02 -10.29 -20.63
C CYS A 295 15.20 -9.44 -21.89
N TYR A 296 14.58 -8.27 -21.89
CA TYR A 296 14.64 -7.28 -22.96
C TYR A 296 15.16 -5.97 -22.38
N GLY A 297 16.29 -5.47 -22.88
CA GLY A 297 16.88 -4.20 -22.43
C GLY A 297 16.10 -3.02 -22.98
N GLY A 298 16.15 -2.85 -24.30
CA GLY A 298 15.59 -1.68 -24.97
C GLY A 298 16.65 -0.60 -25.18
N PRO A 299 16.25 0.66 -25.38
CA PRO A 299 17.19 1.74 -25.60
C PRO A 299 18.05 2.05 -24.36
N GLY A 300 19.35 1.79 -24.47
CA GLY A 300 20.37 2.23 -23.53
C GLY A 300 21.50 1.23 -23.38
N ALA A 301 22.24 1.33 -22.28
CA ALA A 301 23.36 0.45 -21.97
C ALA A 301 22.99 -0.45 -20.79
N ASP A 302 22.45 -1.63 -21.12
CA ASP A 302 21.85 -2.53 -20.12
C ASP A 302 22.80 -3.61 -19.65
N THR A 303 22.52 -4.11 -18.44
CA THR A 303 23.25 -5.20 -17.79
C THR A 303 22.30 -6.35 -17.48
N PHE A 304 22.62 -7.55 -17.97
CA PHE A 304 21.84 -8.76 -17.75
C PHE A 304 22.58 -9.76 -16.85
N VAL A 305 21.84 -10.38 -15.94
CA VAL A 305 22.31 -11.46 -15.07
C VAL A 305 21.27 -12.59 -15.08
N ASN A 306 21.71 -13.85 -15.19
CA ASN A 306 20.83 -15.03 -15.15
C ASN A 306 19.57 -14.89 -16.04
N CYS A 307 19.78 -14.61 -17.32
CA CYS A 307 18.71 -14.57 -18.33
C CYS A 307 19.01 -15.61 -19.41
N GLU A 308 18.10 -16.53 -19.65
CA GLU A 308 18.22 -17.57 -20.69
C GLU A 308 18.02 -16.99 -22.10
N HIS A 309 17.12 -16.02 -22.22
CA HIS A 309 16.82 -15.33 -23.46
C HIS A 309 17.02 -13.82 -23.29
N VAL A 310 18.01 -13.26 -24.00
CA VAL A 310 18.33 -11.83 -23.94
C VAL A 310 18.11 -11.18 -25.30
N VAL A 311 17.42 -10.04 -25.29
CA VAL A 311 17.30 -9.12 -26.43
C VAL A 311 17.74 -7.74 -25.97
N GLN A 312 18.64 -7.13 -26.75
CA GLN A 312 19.12 -5.77 -26.55
C GLN A 312 18.41 -4.83 -27.53
#